data_AF-A0A947FMA1-F1
#
_entry.id   AF-A0A947FMA1-F1
#
_cell.length_a   1.000
_cell.length_b   1.000
_cell.length_c   1.000
_cell.angle_alpha   90.00
_cell.angle_beta   90.00
_cell.angle_gamma   90.00
#
_symmetry.space_group_name_H-M   'P 1'
#
loop_
_entity.id
_entity.type
_entity.pdbx_description
1 polymer ?
#
loop_
_entity_poly.entity_id
_entity_poly.type
_entity_poly.pdbx_seq_one_letter_code
_entity_poly.pdbx_strand_id
1 'polypeptide(L)'
;MAVLGSILFKRTLKQFLDCDDLESAKGAALVEKLRHSSRDSLEHLIHVIPETSGVHQALLTEICLENAKGSSEELFLNSLESDATKIRSTAASILSKSEQINPSKLFKKLHESDVSQTEVIDILAFQRERLKPEQIITNALKLDKAHAEQLLKLAPESLLPLDLEVLHIEPESIGSPSVKILLLRYFCQVDQPAVAQQIGKFLNDDNKTIVIEALKAFKSLPVKFDASVLLPHIESMSDVEREMAIEVLKTQADAELVPKLAPWTCGKSDEIRQIFIRLFVKYVTPEGLEQFFKLLEKQEWW
;
A
#
# COMPACT_ATOMS: atom_id res chain seq x y z
N MET A 1 18.59 20.99 36.31
CA MET A 1 17.20 21.50 36.46
C MET A 1 16.13 20.44 36.17
N ALA A 2 16.38 19.41 35.35
CA ALA A 2 15.41 18.34 35.05
C ALA A 2 14.87 17.55 36.27
N VAL A 3 15.70 17.33 37.31
CA VAL A 3 15.32 16.55 38.50
C VAL A 3 14.21 17.23 39.33
N LEU A 4 14.26 18.55 39.47
CA LEU A 4 13.22 19.32 40.19
C LEU A 4 11.90 19.35 39.42
N GLY A 5 11.97 19.43 38.08
CA GLY A 5 10.81 19.36 37.19
C GLY A 5 10.06 18.03 37.32
N SER A 6 10.79 16.91 37.32
CA SER A 6 10.22 15.56 37.47
C SER A 6 9.50 15.36 38.81
N ILE A 7 10.07 15.89 39.92
CA ILE A 7 9.46 15.78 41.25
C ILE A 7 8.14 16.58 41.32
N LEU A 8 8.14 17.80 40.78
CA LEU A 8 6.93 18.62 40.73
C LEU A 8 5.85 17.98 39.84
N PHE A 9 6.25 17.44 38.69
CA PHE A 9 5.34 16.72 37.79
C PHE A 9 4.68 15.52 38.49
N LYS A 10 5.46 14.64 39.13
CA LYS A 10 4.93 13.49 39.87
C LYS A 10 3.94 13.89 40.95
N ARG A 11 4.21 14.98 41.67
CA ARG A 11 3.29 15.51 42.68
C ARG A 11 1.99 16.03 42.06
N THR A 12 2.07 16.78 40.97
CA THR A 12 0.89 17.29 40.26
C THR A 12 0.08 16.15 39.66
N LEU A 13 0.73 15.13 39.09
CA LEU A 13 0.07 13.95 38.56
C LEU A 13 -0.68 13.19 39.66
N LYS A 14 -0.05 12.99 40.83
CA LYS A 14 -0.74 12.37 41.96
C LYS A 14 -1.97 13.18 42.41
N GLN A 15 -1.82 14.50 42.54
CA GLN A 15 -2.93 15.38 42.90
C GLN A 15 -4.06 15.37 41.87
N PHE A 16 -3.72 15.21 40.59
CA PHE A 16 -4.68 15.04 39.51
C PHE A 16 -5.44 13.72 39.65
N LEU A 17 -4.75 12.60 39.87
CA LEU A 17 -5.38 11.28 40.04
C LEU A 17 -6.26 11.17 41.30
N ASP A 18 -5.92 11.93 42.34
CA ASP A 18 -6.70 12.00 43.59
C ASP A 18 -7.88 13.01 43.49
N CYS A 19 -8.13 13.63 42.32
CA CYS A 19 -9.15 14.67 42.15
C CYS A 19 -10.45 14.11 41.56
N ASP A 20 -11.50 14.01 42.37
CA ASP A 20 -12.79 13.45 41.93
C ASP A 20 -13.50 14.31 40.85
N ASP A 21 -13.43 15.64 40.98
CA ASP A 21 -14.06 16.60 40.06
C ASP A 21 -13.01 17.39 39.26
N LEU A 22 -12.80 16.94 38.02
CA LEU A 22 -11.86 17.56 37.07
C LEU A 22 -12.42 18.82 36.40
N GLU A 23 -13.72 19.07 36.48
CA GLU A 23 -14.37 20.29 35.94
C GLU A 23 -14.30 21.45 36.93
N SER A 24 -14.06 21.16 38.22
CA SER A 24 -13.79 22.18 39.23
C SER A 24 -12.61 23.08 38.85
N ALA A 25 -12.59 24.31 39.39
CA ALA A 25 -11.47 25.24 39.18
C ALA A 25 -10.11 24.64 39.59
N LYS A 26 -10.10 23.76 40.60
CA LYS A 26 -8.90 23.02 41.03
C LYS A 26 -8.49 21.96 40.03
N GLY A 27 -9.45 21.18 39.52
CA GLY A 27 -9.25 20.16 38.50
C GLY A 27 -8.68 20.75 37.21
N ALA A 28 -9.32 21.79 36.69
CA ALA A 28 -8.86 22.52 35.51
C ALA A 28 -7.42 23.07 35.69
N ALA A 29 -7.11 23.62 36.87
CA ALA A 29 -5.76 24.11 37.17
C ALA A 29 -4.71 23.00 37.23
N LEU A 30 -5.09 21.76 37.61
CA LEU A 30 -4.19 20.60 37.59
C LEU A 30 -3.95 20.11 36.16
N VAL A 31 -4.99 20.05 35.32
CA VAL A 31 -4.89 19.70 33.89
C VAL A 31 -3.95 20.66 33.17
N GLU A 32 -4.12 21.96 33.33
CA GLU A 32 -3.26 22.97 32.70
C GLU A 32 -1.80 22.87 33.16
N LYS A 33 -1.57 22.61 34.46
CA LYS A 33 -0.22 22.37 34.97
C LYS A 33 0.40 21.11 34.36
N LEU A 34 -0.38 20.03 34.23
CA LEU A 34 0.09 18.80 33.59
C LEU A 34 0.41 19.05 32.12
N ARG A 35 -0.46 19.72 31.36
CA ARG A 35 -0.19 20.12 29.97
C ARG A 35 1.14 20.84 29.84
N HIS A 36 1.36 21.88 30.65
CA HIS A 36 2.57 22.69 30.59
C HIS A 36 3.86 21.91 30.92
N SER A 37 3.78 20.95 31.86
CA SER A 37 4.94 20.18 32.34
C SER A 37 5.10 18.80 31.68
N SER A 38 4.14 18.38 30.86
CA SER A 38 4.10 17.04 30.24
C SER A 38 5.22 16.78 29.24
N ARG A 39 5.72 17.81 28.55
CA ARG A 39 6.74 17.67 27.48
C ARG A 39 7.98 16.92 27.92
N ASP A 40 8.43 17.15 29.15
CA ASP A 40 9.63 16.53 29.72
C ASP A 40 9.32 15.25 30.51
N SER A 41 8.06 14.79 30.51
CA SER A 41 7.59 13.67 31.36
C SER A 41 6.58 12.76 30.65
N LEU A 42 6.54 12.76 29.32
CA LEU A 42 5.66 11.91 28.51
C LEU A 42 5.85 10.43 28.81
N GLU A 43 7.09 9.99 29.03
CA GLU A 43 7.38 8.60 29.40
C GLU A 43 6.62 8.19 30.66
N HIS A 44 6.56 9.07 31.67
CA HIS A 44 5.81 8.78 32.90
C HIS A 44 4.30 8.72 32.65
N LEU A 45 3.77 9.55 31.73
CA LEU A 45 2.36 9.49 31.35
C LEU A 45 2.02 8.17 30.67
N ILE A 46 2.86 7.71 29.74
CA ILE A 46 2.66 6.42 29.04
C ILE A 46 2.60 5.25 30.04
N HIS A 47 3.38 5.30 31.11
CA HIS A 47 3.36 4.27 32.16
C HIS A 47 2.14 4.36 33.08
N VAL A 48 1.60 5.55 33.31
CA VAL A 48 0.48 5.77 34.23
C VAL A 48 -0.88 5.58 33.56
N ILE A 49 -1.04 5.97 32.29
CA ILE A 49 -2.29 5.85 31.54
C ILE A 49 -2.94 4.45 31.66
N PRO A 50 -2.21 3.32 31.52
CA PRO A 50 -2.81 1.99 31.60
C PRO A 50 -3.37 1.62 32.97
N GLU A 51 -2.93 2.30 34.03
CA GLU A 51 -3.36 2.07 35.41
C GLU A 51 -4.48 3.06 35.83
N THR A 52 -4.91 3.93 34.92
CA THR A 52 -5.98 4.91 35.12
C THR A 52 -7.23 4.55 34.33
N SER A 53 -8.39 5.07 34.75
CA SER A 53 -9.66 4.81 34.09
C SER A 53 -10.53 6.07 33.98
N GLY A 54 -11.54 5.99 33.11
CA GLY A 54 -12.53 7.05 32.93
C GLY A 54 -11.94 8.36 32.42
N VAL A 55 -12.41 9.48 32.99
CA VAL A 55 -12.07 10.84 32.54
C VAL A 55 -10.57 11.13 32.69
N HIS A 56 -9.93 10.62 33.75
CA HIS A 56 -8.49 10.79 33.97
C HIS A 56 -7.67 10.19 32.83
N GLN A 57 -7.99 8.95 32.43
CA GLN A 57 -7.31 8.27 31.32
C GLN A 57 -7.48 9.02 30.01
N ALA A 58 -8.69 9.50 29.73
CA ALA A 58 -9.00 10.27 28.53
C ALA A 58 -8.16 11.56 28.45
N LEU A 59 -8.10 12.33 29.53
CA LEU A 59 -7.33 13.58 29.60
C LEU A 59 -5.82 13.34 29.51
N LEU A 60 -5.28 12.32 30.18
CA LEU A 60 -3.85 12.00 30.05
C LEU A 60 -3.50 11.57 28.62
N THR A 61 -4.40 10.84 27.95
CA THR A 61 -4.24 10.47 26.54
C THR A 61 -4.28 11.71 25.64
N GLU A 62 -5.19 12.65 25.88
CA GLU A 62 -5.28 13.92 25.16
C GLU A 62 -3.98 14.74 25.30
N ILE A 63 -3.45 14.85 26.52
CA ILE A 63 -2.16 15.53 26.78
C ILE A 63 -1.02 14.86 26.00
N CYS A 64 -0.99 13.53 25.93
CA CYS A 64 0.00 12.82 25.11
C CYS A 64 -0.18 13.12 23.62
N LEU A 65 -1.40 13.15 23.10
CA LEU A 65 -1.70 13.45 21.69
C LEU A 65 -1.26 14.86 21.29
N GLU A 66 -1.51 15.86 22.13
CA GLU A 66 -1.07 17.25 21.91
C GLU A 66 0.45 17.37 21.74
N ASN A 67 1.19 16.43 22.34
CA ASN A 67 2.64 16.39 22.35
C ASN A 67 3.24 15.24 21.50
N ALA A 68 2.45 14.43 20.80
CA ALA A 68 2.92 13.31 19.97
C ALA A 68 3.41 13.77 18.59
N LYS A 69 4.40 14.67 18.57
CA LYS A 69 4.96 15.29 17.35
C LYS A 69 6.43 15.65 17.47
N GLY A 70 7.15 15.68 16.35
CA GLY A 70 8.55 16.11 16.32
C GLY A 70 9.46 15.20 17.15
N SER A 71 10.22 15.76 18.10
CA SER A 71 11.19 15.00 18.89
C SER A 71 10.56 14.03 19.90
N SER A 72 9.32 14.27 20.33
CA SER A 72 8.60 13.39 21.27
C SER A 72 7.91 12.21 20.58
N GLU A 73 7.78 12.23 19.25
CA GLU A 73 7.29 11.09 18.46
C GLU A 73 8.12 9.83 18.73
N GLU A 74 9.45 9.97 18.80
CA GLU A 74 10.38 8.86 19.07
C GLU A 74 10.11 8.17 20.40
N LEU A 75 9.62 8.89 21.42
CA LEU A 75 9.29 8.29 22.71
C LEU A 75 8.13 7.28 22.58
N PHE A 76 7.12 7.63 21.79
CA PHE A 76 5.99 6.74 21.55
C PHE A 76 6.38 5.57 20.65
N LEU A 77 7.21 5.81 19.62
CA LEU A 77 7.72 4.76 18.75
C LEU A 77 8.59 3.75 19.53
N ASN A 78 9.49 4.22 20.40
CA ASN A 78 10.31 3.35 21.25
C ASN A 78 9.45 2.60 22.28
N SER A 79 8.34 3.18 22.72
CA SER A 79 7.40 2.49 23.61
C SER A 79 6.69 1.31 22.94
N LEU A 80 6.78 1.17 21.61
CA LEU A 80 6.29 -0.02 20.91
C LEU A 80 7.16 -1.26 21.14
N GLU A 81 8.42 -1.08 21.56
CA GLU A 81 9.37 -2.16 21.90
C GLU A 81 9.18 -2.67 23.35
N SER A 82 8.29 -2.04 24.12
CA SER A 82 8.08 -2.39 25.53
C SER A 82 7.54 -3.82 25.68
N ASP A 83 8.18 -4.61 26.54
CA ASP A 83 7.70 -5.93 26.97
C ASP A 83 6.32 -5.86 27.65
N ALA A 84 6.01 -4.74 28.32
CA ALA A 84 4.73 -4.52 28.95
C ALA A 84 3.64 -4.21 27.90
N THR A 85 2.78 -5.19 27.60
CA THR A 85 1.67 -5.08 26.64
C THR A 85 0.81 -3.83 26.86
N LYS A 86 0.50 -3.48 28.11
CA LYS A 86 -0.29 -2.29 28.46
C LYS A 86 0.33 -0.97 28.00
N ILE A 87 1.65 -0.83 28.14
CA ILE A 87 2.42 0.35 27.71
C ILE A 87 2.41 0.41 26.19
N ARG A 88 2.73 -0.72 25.55
CA ARG A 88 2.77 -0.85 24.09
C ARG A 88 1.42 -0.53 23.45
N SER A 89 0.32 -1.08 23.95
CA SER A 89 -1.04 -0.78 23.46
C SER A 89 -1.43 0.69 23.65
N THR A 90 -0.95 1.33 24.73
CA THR A 90 -1.18 2.77 24.97
C THR A 90 -0.42 3.62 23.96
N ALA A 91 0.86 3.30 23.73
CA ALA A 91 1.67 3.96 22.72
C ALA A 91 1.05 3.78 21.32
N ALA A 92 0.63 2.57 20.95
CA ALA A 92 -0.05 2.30 19.70
C ALA A 92 -1.35 3.11 19.56
N SER A 93 -2.19 3.16 20.60
CA SER A 93 -3.44 3.94 20.60
C SER A 93 -3.20 5.45 20.41
N ILE A 94 -2.17 5.99 21.06
CA ILE A 94 -1.77 7.41 20.90
C ILE A 94 -1.25 7.64 19.48
N LEU A 95 -0.41 6.73 18.97
CA LEU A 95 0.15 6.85 17.63
C LEU A 95 -0.95 6.79 16.56
N SER A 96 -1.88 5.83 16.65
CA SER A 96 -3.01 5.69 15.74
C SER A 96 -3.89 6.94 15.64
N LYS A 97 -3.99 7.72 16.73
CA LYS A 97 -4.80 8.95 16.78
C LYS A 97 -3.99 10.21 16.47
N SER A 98 -2.66 10.12 16.38
CA SER A 98 -1.84 11.27 16.03
C SER A 98 -1.83 11.48 14.52
N GLU A 99 -2.23 12.68 14.11
CA GLU A 99 -2.25 13.08 12.70
C GLU A 99 -0.86 13.42 12.14
N GLN A 100 0.16 13.50 12.98
CA GLN A 100 1.47 14.09 12.64
C GLN A 100 2.61 13.08 12.56
N ILE A 101 2.33 11.78 12.69
CA ILE A 101 3.37 10.76 12.60
C ILE A 101 3.90 10.67 11.18
N ASN A 102 5.21 10.52 11.06
CA ASN A 102 5.85 10.27 9.79
C ASN A 102 5.71 8.78 9.44
N PRO A 103 4.94 8.41 8.38
CA PRO A 103 4.75 7.01 8.03
C PRO A 103 6.06 6.27 7.72
N SER A 104 7.08 7.00 7.25
CA SER A 104 8.40 6.42 6.96
C SER A 104 9.06 5.82 8.20
N LYS A 105 8.81 6.39 9.38
CA LYS A 105 9.31 5.85 10.65
C LYS A 105 8.57 4.58 11.06
N LEU A 106 7.25 4.54 10.86
CA LEU A 106 6.45 3.34 11.08
C LEU A 106 6.85 2.20 10.13
N PHE A 107 7.07 2.51 8.85
CA PHE A 107 7.59 1.52 7.89
C PHE A 107 8.97 1.01 8.29
N LYS A 108 9.84 1.86 8.86
CA LYS A 108 11.12 1.41 9.41
C LYS A 108 10.91 0.44 10.59
N LYS A 109 10.04 0.79 11.55
CA LYS A 109 9.70 -0.03 12.72
C LYS A 109 9.13 -1.40 12.32
N LEU A 110 8.44 -1.49 11.19
CA LEU A 110 7.88 -2.74 10.68
C LEU A 110 8.95 -3.81 10.36
N HIS A 111 10.20 -3.42 10.15
CA HIS A 111 11.32 -4.32 9.86
C HIS A 111 12.23 -4.56 11.07
N GLU A 112 11.87 -4.05 12.24
CA GLU A 112 12.62 -4.24 13.48
C GLU A 112 12.07 -5.47 14.24
N SER A 113 12.96 -6.31 14.78
CA SER A 113 12.59 -7.64 15.32
C SER A 113 11.93 -7.61 16.70
N ASP A 114 12.06 -6.51 17.40
CA ASP A 114 11.57 -6.23 18.75
C ASP A 114 10.18 -5.56 18.77
N VAL A 115 9.63 -5.25 17.60
CA VAL A 115 8.32 -4.61 17.47
C VAL A 115 7.29 -5.57 16.89
N SER A 116 6.06 -5.52 17.41
CA SER A 116 4.94 -6.26 16.84
C SER A 116 4.55 -5.68 15.48
N GLN A 117 4.82 -6.42 14.40
CA GLN A 117 4.45 -6.03 13.04
C GLN A 117 2.94 -5.81 12.89
N THR A 118 2.13 -6.64 13.54
CA THR A 118 0.66 -6.47 13.55
C THR A 118 0.25 -5.11 14.12
N GLU A 119 0.82 -4.70 15.26
CA GLU A 119 0.48 -3.43 15.89
C GLU A 119 0.93 -2.23 15.03
N VAL A 120 2.10 -2.31 14.39
CA VAL A 120 2.57 -1.28 13.46
C VAL A 120 1.64 -1.16 12.24
N ILE A 121 1.20 -2.29 11.69
CA ILE A 121 0.24 -2.29 10.58
C ILE A 121 -1.11 -1.71 11.03
N ASP A 122 -1.57 -2.00 12.24
CA ASP A 122 -2.79 -1.42 12.78
C ASP A 122 -2.66 0.10 12.92
N ILE A 123 -1.53 0.62 13.40
CA ILE A 123 -1.26 2.07 13.45
C ILE A 123 -1.29 2.67 12.03
N LEU A 124 -0.63 2.03 11.06
CA LEU A 124 -0.66 2.44 9.65
C LEU A 124 -2.09 2.44 9.09
N ALA A 125 -2.93 1.47 9.48
CA ALA A 125 -4.32 1.39 9.03
C ALA A 125 -5.16 2.60 9.48
N PHE A 126 -4.87 3.20 10.64
CA PHE A 126 -5.54 4.45 11.04
C PHE A 126 -5.14 5.65 10.17
N GLN A 127 -4.00 5.60 9.50
CA GLN A 127 -3.46 6.67 8.65
C GLN A 127 -3.52 6.35 7.16
N ARG A 128 -4.20 5.27 6.77
CA ARG A 128 -4.20 4.68 5.42
C ARG A 128 -4.45 5.67 4.28
N GLU A 129 -5.35 6.64 4.49
CA GLU A 129 -5.67 7.67 3.50
C GLU A 129 -4.46 8.55 3.11
N ARG A 130 -3.48 8.68 4.02
CA ARG A 130 -2.26 9.50 3.86
C ARG A 130 -1.04 8.67 3.49
N LEU A 131 -1.17 7.35 3.39
CA LEU A 131 -0.06 6.47 3.03
C LEU A 131 0.10 6.41 1.52
N LYS A 132 1.33 6.56 1.04
CA LYS A 132 1.62 6.41 -0.39
C LYS A 132 1.53 4.93 -0.79
N PRO A 133 0.77 4.56 -1.83
CA PRO A 133 0.59 3.17 -2.19
C PRO A 133 1.89 2.44 -2.54
N GLU A 134 2.83 3.11 -3.21
CA GLU A 134 4.14 2.55 -3.55
C GLU A 134 4.96 2.19 -2.30
N GLN A 135 4.81 2.95 -1.21
CA GLN A 135 5.46 2.66 0.06
C GLN A 135 4.81 1.45 0.75
N ILE A 136 3.48 1.35 0.72
CA ILE A 136 2.74 0.18 1.23
C ILE A 136 3.21 -1.08 0.50
N ILE A 137 3.19 -1.05 -0.84
CA ILE A 137 3.57 -2.20 -1.67
C ILE A 137 5.03 -2.58 -1.42
N THR A 138 5.97 -1.64 -1.53
CA THR A 138 7.40 -1.92 -1.37
C THR A 138 7.74 -2.49 0.01
N ASN A 139 7.07 -2.02 1.07
CA ASN A 139 7.29 -2.57 2.40
C ASN A 139 6.61 -3.92 2.59
N ALA A 140 5.39 -4.11 2.07
CA ALA A 140 4.69 -5.39 2.18
C ALA A 140 5.46 -6.54 1.53
N LEU A 141 6.13 -6.31 0.39
CA LEU A 141 6.92 -7.32 -0.31
C LEU A 141 8.17 -7.78 0.46
N LYS A 142 8.55 -7.10 1.56
CA LYS A 142 9.68 -7.45 2.42
C LYS A 142 9.28 -8.22 3.68
N LEU A 143 7.98 -8.39 3.92
CA LEU A 143 7.44 -9.06 5.10
C LEU A 143 7.18 -10.54 4.81
N ASP A 144 6.94 -11.32 5.86
CA ASP A 144 6.35 -12.64 5.68
C ASP A 144 4.92 -12.53 5.11
N LYS A 145 4.42 -13.68 4.64
CA LYS A 145 3.13 -13.78 3.96
C LYS A 145 1.98 -13.12 4.73
N ALA A 146 1.85 -13.36 6.03
CA ALA A 146 0.68 -12.91 6.77
C ALA A 146 0.65 -11.38 6.89
N HIS A 147 1.79 -10.79 7.24
CA HIS A 147 1.92 -9.33 7.37
C HIS A 147 1.92 -8.62 6.01
N ALA A 148 2.51 -9.22 4.97
CA ALA A 148 2.43 -8.71 3.61
C ALA A 148 0.98 -8.57 3.14
N GLU A 149 0.16 -9.59 3.37
CA GLU A 149 -1.27 -9.57 3.03
C GLU A 149 -2.04 -8.52 3.84
N GLN A 150 -1.75 -8.37 5.14
CA GLN A 150 -2.40 -7.37 5.99
C GLN A 150 -2.05 -5.94 5.51
N LEU A 151 -0.77 -5.68 5.24
CA LEU A 151 -0.32 -4.36 4.79
C LEU A 151 -0.84 -4.03 3.38
N LEU A 152 -0.80 -4.96 2.42
CA LEU A 152 -1.30 -4.70 1.05
C LEU A 152 -2.79 -4.35 1.00
N LYS A 153 -3.60 -4.84 1.94
CA LYS A 153 -5.02 -4.48 2.03
C LYS A 153 -5.25 -2.99 2.29
N LEU A 154 -4.25 -2.26 2.79
CA LEU A 154 -4.33 -0.83 3.00
C LEU A 154 -4.11 -0.02 1.72
N ALA A 155 -3.49 -0.58 0.67
CA ALA A 155 -3.17 0.16 -0.56
C ALA A 155 -4.39 0.74 -1.29
N PRO A 156 -5.52 0.00 -1.44
CA PRO A 156 -6.74 0.56 -2.03
C PRO A 156 -7.38 1.69 -1.21
N GLU A 157 -7.05 1.82 0.07
CA GLU A 157 -7.65 2.80 0.99
C GLU A 157 -6.87 4.13 1.03
N SER A 158 -5.78 4.23 0.25
CA SER A 158 -5.03 5.46 0.08
C SER A 158 -5.79 6.46 -0.78
N LEU A 159 -5.74 7.74 -0.42
CA LEU A 159 -6.24 8.85 -1.24
C LEU A 159 -5.14 9.45 -2.12
N LEU A 160 -3.91 8.95 -2.02
CA LEU A 160 -2.76 9.42 -2.78
C LEU A 160 -2.62 8.62 -4.08
N PRO A 161 -2.19 9.26 -5.19
CA PRO A 161 -1.95 8.56 -6.43
C PRO A 161 -0.76 7.60 -6.30
N LEU A 162 -0.84 6.47 -7.00
CA LEU A 162 0.29 5.55 -7.14
C LEU A 162 1.39 6.19 -7.99
N ASP A 163 2.61 6.22 -7.47
CA ASP A 163 3.81 6.55 -8.25
C ASP A 163 4.45 5.28 -8.83
N LEU A 164 4.31 5.10 -10.14
CA LEU A 164 4.86 3.94 -10.85
C LEU A 164 6.35 4.08 -11.18
N GLU A 165 6.93 5.28 -11.15
CA GLU A 165 8.35 5.48 -11.51
C GLU A 165 9.27 4.86 -10.46
N VAL A 166 8.85 4.91 -9.19
CA VAL A 166 9.58 4.35 -8.06
C VAL A 166 9.14 2.92 -7.70
N LEU A 167 8.06 2.42 -8.31
CA LEU A 167 7.54 1.09 -8.03
C LEU A 167 8.23 0.04 -8.91
N HIS A 168 9.16 -0.70 -8.30
CA HIS A 168 9.85 -1.82 -8.94
C HIS A 168 9.32 -3.14 -8.41
N ILE A 169 8.59 -3.86 -9.26
CA ILE A 169 8.04 -5.18 -8.96
C ILE A 169 8.60 -6.19 -9.95
N GLU A 170 9.14 -7.27 -9.39
CA GLU A 170 9.60 -8.49 -10.06
C GLU A 170 8.74 -9.65 -9.57
N PRO A 171 7.74 -10.12 -10.34
CA PRO A 171 6.83 -11.17 -9.89
C PRO A 171 7.53 -12.46 -9.46
N GLU A 172 8.69 -12.81 -10.03
CA GLU A 172 9.45 -14.00 -9.61
C GLU A 172 9.97 -13.89 -8.17
N SER A 173 10.21 -12.68 -7.68
CA SER A 173 10.68 -12.44 -6.29
C SER A 173 9.58 -12.63 -5.23
N ILE A 174 8.31 -12.60 -5.64
CA ILE A 174 7.17 -12.67 -4.73
C ILE A 174 6.81 -14.14 -4.52
N GLY A 175 7.28 -14.75 -3.42
CA GLY A 175 7.06 -16.19 -3.18
C GLY A 175 5.60 -16.61 -2.94
N SER A 176 4.72 -15.69 -2.54
CA SER A 176 3.34 -16.00 -2.16
C SER A 176 2.33 -15.70 -3.27
N PRO A 177 1.59 -16.70 -3.80
CA PRO A 177 0.54 -16.48 -4.80
C PRO A 177 -0.58 -15.54 -4.33
N SER A 178 -0.95 -15.57 -3.05
CA SER A 178 -1.99 -14.68 -2.51
C SER A 178 -1.57 -13.22 -2.52
N VAL A 179 -0.29 -12.93 -2.26
CA VAL A 179 0.28 -11.58 -2.33
C VAL A 179 0.26 -11.07 -3.77
N LYS A 180 0.64 -11.90 -4.75
CA LYS A 180 0.54 -11.58 -6.18
C LYS A 180 -0.91 -11.24 -6.58
N ILE A 181 -1.88 -12.04 -6.15
CA ILE A 181 -3.30 -11.82 -6.42
C ILE A 181 -3.78 -10.50 -5.82
N LEU A 182 -3.43 -10.20 -4.56
CA LEU A 182 -3.80 -8.93 -3.93
C LEU A 182 -3.23 -7.73 -4.70
N LEU A 183 -1.98 -7.82 -5.14
CA LEU A 183 -1.35 -6.77 -5.92
C LEU A 183 -2.03 -6.56 -7.29
N LEU A 184 -2.37 -7.65 -8.00
CA LEU A 184 -3.12 -7.59 -9.26
C LEU A 184 -4.52 -6.97 -9.08
N ARG A 185 -5.19 -7.29 -7.97
CA ARG A 185 -6.50 -6.70 -7.60
C ARG A 185 -6.41 -5.24 -7.18
N TYR A 186 -5.28 -4.81 -6.62
CA TYR A 186 -5.04 -3.39 -6.39
C TYR A 186 -4.85 -2.69 -7.73
N PHE A 187 -4.02 -3.22 -8.62
CA PHE A 187 -3.77 -2.64 -9.94
C PHE A 187 -5.01 -2.48 -10.81
N CYS A 188 -6.00 -3.38 -10.74
CA CYS A 188 -7.23 -3.21 -11.50
C CYS A 188 -8.09 -2.01 -11.08
N GLN A 189 -7.79 -1.40 -9.91
CA GLN A 189 -8.49 -0.22 -9.40
C GLN A 189 -7.75 1.09 -9.72
N VAL A 190 -6.51 1.00 -10.25
CA VAL A 190 -5.68 2.18 -10.51
C VAL A 190 -6.01 2.77 -11.88
N ASP A 191 -6.41 4.03 -11.89
CA ASP A 191 -6.78 4.80 -13.08
C ASP A 191 -5.55 5.35 -13.84
N GLN A 192 -4.62 4.47 -14.20
CA GLN A 192 -3.39 4.82 -14.92
C GLN A 192 -3.04 3.80 -16.00
N PRO A 193 -2.94 4.18 -17.29
CA PRO A 193 -2.64 3.24 -18.38
C PRO A 193 -1.33 2.48 -18.22
N ALA A 194 -0.33 3.12 -17.60
CA ALA A 194 0.99 2.54 -17.38
C ALA A 194 0.97 1.31 -16.44
N VAL A 195 -0.09 1.12 -15.64
CA VAL A 195 -0.29 -0.07 -14.80
C VAL A 195 -0.39 -1.35 -15.62
N ALA A 196 -0.88 -1.26 -16.86
CA ALA A 196 -0.93 -2.38 -17.79
C ALA A 196 0.45 -3.06 -17.95
N GLN A 197 1.54 -2.29 -17.94
CA GLN A 197 2.90 -2.85 -18.01
C GLN A 197 3.27 -3.62 -16.74
N GLN A 198 2.82 -3.17 -15.56
CA GLN A 198 3.05 -3.91 -14.31
C GLN A 198 2.25 -5.20 -14.26
N ILE A 199 1.00 -5.20 -14.71
CA ILE A 199 0.17 -6.41 -14.81
C ILE A 199 0.79 -7.39 -15.81
N GLY A 200 1.32 -6.90 -16.93
CA GLY A 200 1.94 -7.72 -17.98
C GLY A 200 3.08 -8.62 -17.47
N LYS A 201 3.84 -8.14 -16.47
CA LYS A 201 4.92 -8.94 -15.85
C LYS A 201 4.43 -10.25 -15.23
N PHE A 202 3.16 -10.33 -14.83
CA PHE A 202 2.57 -11.54 -14.23
C PHE A 202 2.08 -12.57 -15.25
N LEU A 203 2.13 -12.28 -16.56
CA LEU A 203 1.66 -13.20 -17.60
C LEU A 203 2.60 -14.39 -17.85
N ASN A 204 3.85 -14.30 -17.40
CA ASN A 204 4.83 -15.39 -17.48
C ASN A 204 4.93 -16.20 -16.18
N ASP A 205 4.00 -16.00 -15.23
CA ASP A 205 4.04 -16.72 -13.95
C ASP A 205 3.81 -18.22 -14.15
N ASP A 206 4.63 -19.05 -13.51
CA ASP A 206 4.49 -20.51 -13.54
C ASP A 206 3.14 -20.97 -12.99
N ASN A 207 2.55 -20.19 -12.08
CA ASN A 207 1.23 -20.47 -11.54
C ASN A 207 0.13 -19.90 -12.45
N LYS A 208 -0.56 -20.80 -13.16
CA LYS A 208 -1.70 -20.50 -14.03
C LYS A 208 -2.82 -19.69 -13.39
N THR A 209 -3.00 -19.80 -12.07
CA THR A 209 -3.98 -18.97 -11.35
C THR A 209 -3.59 -17.49 -11.37
N ILE A 210 -2.29 -17.18 -11.29
CA ILE A 210 -1.77 -15.82 -11.35
C ILE A 210 -1.93 -15.24 -12.75
N VAL A 211 -1.62 -16.02 -13.79
CA VAL A 211 -1.81 -15.61 -15.18
C VAL A 211 -3.29 -15.28 -15.45
N ILE A 212 -4.21 -16.15 -15.02
CA ILE A 212 -5.65 -15.92 -15.13
C ILE A 212 -6.07 -14.65 -14.37
N GLU A 213 -5.57 -14.43 -13.16
CA GLU A 213 -5.91 -13.23 -12.38
C GLU A 213 -5.35 -11.95 -13.03
N ALA A 214 -4.16 -12.02 -13.66
CA ALA A 214 -3.60 -10.91 -14.42
C ALA A 214 -4.45 -10.56 -15.65
N LEU A 215 -4.92 -11.57 -16.39
CA LEU A 215 -5.84 -11.38 -17.52
C LEU A 215 -7.19 -10.79 -17.08
N LYS A 216 -7.72 -11.20 -15.92
CA LYS A 216 -8.90 -10.54 -15.32
C LYS A 216 -8.61 -9.09 -14.97
N ALA A 217 -7.45 -8.81 -14.38
CA ALA A 217 -7.05 -7.46 -14.02
C ALA A 217 -7.01 -6.55 -15.26
N PHE A 218 -6.41 -7.00 -16.36
CA PHE A 218 -6.43 -6.30 -17.65
C PHE A 218 -7.85 -6.03 -18.16
N LYS A 219 -8.74 -7.03 -18.10
CA LYS A 219 -10.14 -6.90 -18.55
C LYS A 219 -10.92 -5.88 -17.70
N SER A 220 -10.58 -5.76 -16.43
CA SER A 220 -11.25 -4.88 -15.47
C SER A 220 -10.62 -3.50 -15.32
N LEU A 221 -9.50 -3.20 -16.00
CA LEU A 221 -8.89 -1.87 -15.93
C LEU A 221 -9.88 -0.78 -16.39
N PRO A 222 -10.01 0.33 -15.64
CA PRO A 222 -10.97 1.39 -15.95
C PRO A 222 -10.53 2.27 -17.13
N VAL A 223 -9.26 2.19 -17.52
CA VAL A 223 -8.63 3.03 -18.55
C VAL A 223 -8.34 2.26 -19.84
N LYS A 224 -8.28 2.99 -20.95
CA LYS A 224 -7.63 2.50 -22.17
C LYS A 224 -6.12 2.39 -21.95
N PHE A 225 -5.52 1.32 -22.46
CA PHE A 225 -4.08 1.08 -22.38
C PHE A 225 -3.56 0.42 -23.66
N ASP A 226 -2.24 0.43 -23.84
CA ASP A 226 -1.59 -0.24 -24.96
C ASP A 226 -1.70 -1.77 -24.83
N ALA A 227 -2.67 -2.33 -25.55
CA ALA A 227 -2.97 -3.76 -25.51
C ALA A 227 -1.84 -4.63 -26.07
N SER A 228 -0.84 -4.05 -26.73
CA SER A 228 0.30 -4.80 -27.27
C SER A 228 1.15 -5.48 -26.20
N VAL A 229 1.02 -5.07 -24.93
CA VAL A 229 1.63 -5.75 -23.78
C VAL A 229 1.25 -7.24 -23.70
N LEU A 230 0.09 -7.64 -24.22
CA LEU A 230 -0.36 -9.04 -24.22
C LEU A 230 0.32 -9.87 -25.30
N LEU A 231 0.69 -9.24 -26.42
CA LEU A 231 1.09 -9.94 -27.64
C LEU A 231 2.21 -10.97 -27.41
N PRO A 232 3.33 -10.63 -26.73
CA PRO A 232 4.45 -11.57 -26.55
C PRO A 232 4.07 -12.90 -25.88
N HIS A 233 2.95 -12.96 -25.17
CA HIS A 233 2.57 -14.10 -24.35
C HIS A 233 1.58 -15.05 -25.04
N ILE A 234 0.88 -14.60 -26.10
CA ILE A 234 -0.31 -15.27 -26.66
C ILE A 234 -0.03 -16.68 -27.16
N GLU A 235 1.12 -16.91 -27.78
CA GLU A 235 1.49 -18.25 -28.28
C GLU A 235 1.78 -19.24 -27.15
N SER A 236 2.32 -18.78 -26.02
CA SER A 236 2.64 -19.62 -24.86
C SER A 236 1.44 -19.91 -23.94
N MET A 237 0.36 -19.15 -24.11
CA MET A 237 -0.87 -19.30 -23.34
C MET A 237 -1.63 -20.59 -23.70
N SER A 238 -2.24 -21.21 -22.69
CA SER A 238 -3.27 -22.24 -22.88
C SER A 238 -4.51 -21.66 -23.57
N ASP A 239 -5.39 -22.52 -24.08
CA ASP A 239 -6.58 -22.08 -24.83
C ASP A 239 -7.47 -21.11 -24.02
N VAL A 240 -7.67 -21.39 -22.72
CA VAL A 240 -8.46 -20.55 -21.81
C VAL A 240 -7.79 -19.18 -21.58
N GLU A 241 -6.49 -19.17 -21.30
CA GLU A 241 -5.72 -17.93 -21.11
C GLU A 241 -5.72 -17.09 -22.41
N ARG A 242 -5.56 -17.76 -23.55
CA ARG A 242 -5.53 -17.14 -24.86
C ARG A 242 -6.88 -16.52 -25.23
N GLU A 243 -7.98 -17.22 -24.98
CA GLU A 243 -9.33 -16.70 -25.19
C GLU A 243 -9.54 -15.39 -24.39
N MET A 244 -9.19 -15.40 -23.11
CA MET A 244 -9.25 -14.20 -22.25
C MET A 244 -8.37 -13.06 -22.77
N ALA A 245 -7.12 -13.35 -23.16
CA ALA A 245 -6.22 -12.34 -23.72
C ALA A 245 -6.77 -11.73 -25.01
N ILE A 246 -7.37 -12.55 -25.88
CA ILE A 246 -8.00 -12.09 -27.12
C ILE A 246 -9.22 -11.20 -26.84
N GLU A 247 -10.03 -11.51 -25.82
CA GLU A 247 -11.12 -10.63 -25.39
C GLU A 247 -10.62 -9.26 -24.94
N VAL A 248 -9.54 -9.23 -24.15
CA VAL A 248 -8.91 -7.97 -23.73
C VAL A 248 -8.41 -7.21 -24.95
N LEU A 249 -7.66 -7.85 -25.85
CA LEU A 249 -7.18 -7.24 -27.09
C LEU A 249 -8.33 -6.63 -27.91
N LYS A 250 -9.42 -7.36 -28.12
CA LYS A 250 -10.59 -6.86 -28.88
C LYS A 250 -11.20 -5.61 -28.24
N THR A 251 -11.27 -5.59 -26.91
CA THR A 251 -11.85 -4.49 -26.13
C THR A 251 -10.95 -3.25 -26.13
N GLN A 252 -9.64 -3.47 -26.07
CA GLN A 252 -8.66 -2.41 -25.93
C GLN A 252 -8.12 -1.90 -27.27
N ALA A 253 -8.20 -2.70 -28.34
CA ALA A 253 -7.68 -2.39 -29.67
C ALA A 253 -8.10 -1.03 -30.21
N ASP A 254 -7.13 -0.40 -30.87
CA ASP A 254 -7.20 0.88 -31.56
C ASP A 254 -6.31 0.84 -32.82
N ALA A 255 -6.16 1.99 -33.48
CA ALA A 255 -5.32 2.12 -34.67
C ALA A 255 -3.81 1.93 -34.36
N GLU A 256 -3.37 2.23 -33.14
CA GLU A 256 -1.95 2.10 -32.75
C GLU A 256 -1.52 0.65 -32.54
N LEU A 257 -2.48 -0.24 -32.24
CA LEU A 257 -2.23 -1.67 -32.17
C LEU A 257 -1.89 -2.28 -33.54
N VAL A 258 -2.45 -1.72 -34.63
CA VAL A 258 -2.42 -2.32 -35.97
C VAL A 258 -0.99 -2.62 -36.45
N PRO A 259 -0.03 -1.68 -36.46
CA PRO A 259 1.34 -1.98 -36.88
C PRO A 259 2.00 -3.08 -36.04
N LYS A 260 1.66 -3.15 -34.74
CA LYS A 260 2.24 -4.10 -33.78
C LYS A 260 1.76 -5.54 -34.01
N LEU A 261 0.70 -5.75 -34.80
CA LEU A 261 0.20 -7.08 -35.16
C LEU A 261 1.03 -7.78 -36.24
N ALA A 262 1.91 -7.08 -36.97
CA ALA A 262 2.64 -7.64 -38.12
C ALA A 262 3.34 -8.99 -37.83
N PRO A 263 4.14 -9.13 -36.74
CA PRO A 263 4.79 -10.41 -36.42
C PRO A 263 3.80 -11.57 -36.28
N TRP A 264 2.60 -11.28 -35.79
CA TRP A 264 1.58 -12.28 -35.48
C TRP A 264 0.68 -12.63 -36.66
N THR A 265 0.69 -11.83 -37.71
CA THR A 265 0.02 -12.15 -38.98
C THR A 265 0.84 -13.05 -39.89
N CYS A 266 2.14 -13.17 -39.64
CA CYS A 266 2.93 -14.23 -40.23
C CYS A 266 2.62 -15.57 -39.54
N GLY A 267 2.19 -15.55 -38.25
CA GLY A 267 1.60 -16.60 -37.36
C GLY A 267 1.68 -18.10 -37.72
N LYS A 268 2.32 -19.03 -36.96
CA LYS A 268 2.28 -20.49 -37.30
C LYS A 268 0.89 -21.07 -37.06
N SER A 269 0.17 -20.45 -36.14
CA SER A 269 -1.23 -20.74 -35.87
C SER A 269 -2.13 -19.93 -36.81
N ASP A 270 -2.82 -20.64 -37.70
CA ASP A 270 -3.85 -20.06 -38.57
C ASP A 270 -4.98 -19.41 -37.77
N GLU A 271 -5.33 -19.97 -36.62
CA GLU A 271 -6.36 -19.44 -35.74
C GLU A 271 -5.97 -18.04 -35.22
N ILE A 272 -4.77 -17.92 -34.64
CA ILE A 272 -4.23 -16.66 -34.13
C ILE A 272 -4.13 -15.64 -35.28
N ARG A 273 -3.62 -16.09 -36.43
CA ARG A 273 -3.50 -15.27 -37.65
C ARG A 273 -4.85 -14.69 -38.07
N GLN A 274 -5.89 -15.50 -38.15
CA GLN A 274 -7.24 -15.05 -38.52
C GLN A 274 -7.80 -14.03 -37.53
N ILE A 275 -7.57 -14.22 -36.24
CA ILE A 275 -8.04 -13.28 -35.20
C ILE A 275 -7.36 -11.93 -35.35
N PHE A 276 -6.05 -11.90 -35.56
CA PHE A 276 -5.31 -10.64 -35.73
C PHE A 276 -5.58 -9.97 -37.06
N ILE A 277 -5.79 -10.71 -38.14
CA ILE A 277 -6.27 -10.13 -39.42
C ILE A 277 -7.63 -9.45 -39.22
N ARG A 278 -8.55 -10.04 -38.44
CA ARG A 278 -9.85 -9.39 -38.15
C ARG A 278 -9.68 -8.10 -37.35
N LEU A 279 -8.77 -8.07 -36.38
CA LEU A 279 -8.46 -6.84 -35.64
C LEU A 279 -7.82 -5.78 -36.55
N PHE A 280 -6.85 -6.19 -37.36
CA PHE A 280 -6.21 -5.36 -38.37
C PHE A 280 -7.25 -4.70 -39.28
N VAL A 281 -8.09 -5.49 -39.96
CA VAL A 281 -9.12 -4.96 -40.90
C VAL A 281 -10.06 -3.99 -40.22
N LYS A 282 -10.39 -4.22 -38.94
CA LYS A 282 -11.34 -3.38 -38.20
C LYS A 282 -10.76 -2.00 -37.85
N TYR A 283 -9.46 -1.91 -37.55
CA TYR A 283 -8.86 -0.69 -36.98
C TYR A 283 -7.79 -0.03 -37.87
N VAL A 284 -7.49 -0.60 -39.03
CA VAL A 284 -6.46 -0.09 -39.95
C VAL A 284 -6.77 1.33 -40.43
N THR A 285 -5.75 2.18 -40.42
CA THR A 285 -5.71 3.50 -41.07
C THR A 285 -4.68 3.47 -42.20
N PRO A 286 -4.70 4.43 -43.16
CA PRO A 286 -3.68 4.50 -44.21
C PRO A 286 -2.25 4.52 -43.67
N GLU A 287 -1.99 5.30 -42.62
CA GLU A 287 -0.67 5.40 -41.98
C GLU A 287 -0.32 4.10 -41.25
N GLY A 288 -1.28 3.49 -40.56
CA GLY A 288 -1.10 2.21 -39.86
C GLY A 288 -0.82 1.06 -40.83
N LEU A 289 -1.44 1.06 -42.01
CA LEU A 289 -1.22 0.09 -43.09
C LEU A 289 0.22 0.20 -43.63
N GLU A 290 0.70 1.41 -43.89
CA GLU A 290 2.06 1.63 -44.37
C GLU A 290 3.10 1.15 -43.34
N GLN A 291 2.91 1.49 -42.06
CA GLN A 291 3.78 1.03 -40.99
C GLN A 291 3.73 -0.49 -40.81
N PHE A 292 2.54 -1.08 -40.90
CA PHE A 292 2.37 -2.52 -40.84
C PHE A 292 3.15 -3.23 -41.95
N PHE A 293 3.06 -2.77 -43.20
CA PHE A 293 3.83 -3.38 -44.30
C PHE A 293 5.34 -3.25 -44.10
N LYS A 294 5.84 -2.09 -43.64
CA LYS A 294 7.26 -1.91 -43.29
C LYS A 294 7.74 -2.87 -42.20
N LEU A 295 6.87 -3.22 -41.26
CA LEU A 295 7.18 -4.19 -40.19
C LEU A 295 7.06 -5.63 -40.70
N LEU A 296 6.09 -5.91 -41.58
CA LEU A 296 5.86 -7.21 -42.20
C LEU A 296 7.04 -7.65 -43.09
N GLU A 297 7.62 -6.73 -43.87
CA GLU A 297 8.81 -7.00 -44.69
C GLU A 297 10.02 -7.47 -43.88
N LYS A 298 10.05 -7.13 -42.58
CA LYS A 298 11.12 -7.54 -41.65
C LYS A 298 10.86 -8.88 -40.98
N GLN A 299 9.67 -9.47 -41.16
CA GLN A 299 9.33 -10.75 -40.56
C GLN A 299 9.80 -11.90 -41.46
N GLU A 300 10.30 -12.96 -40.84
CA GLU A 300 10.50 -14.22 -41.55
C GLU A 300 9.13 -14.82 -41.85
N TRP A 301 8.96 -15.33 -43.07
CA TRP A 301 7.75 -16.03 -43.48
C TRP A 301 7.94 -17.53 -43.22
N TRP A 302 6.90 -18.18 -42.72
CA TRP A 302 6.92 -19.61 -42.41
C TRP A 302 5.74 -20.35 -43.03
#